data_AF-A0A0P6RCB8-F1
#
_entry.id   AF-A0A0P6RCB8-F1
#
_cell.length_a   1.000
_cell.length_b   1.000
_cell.length_c   1.000
_cell.angle_alpha   90.00
_cell.angle_beta   90.00
_cell.angle_gamma   90.00
#
_symmetry.space_group_name_H-M   'P 1'
#
loop_
_entity.id
_entity.type
_entity.pdbx_description
1 polymer ?
#
loop_
_entity_poly.entity_id
_entity_poly.type
_entity_poly.pdbx_seq_one_letter_code
_entity_poly.pdbx_strand_id
1 'polypeptide(L)'
;MTSRSFDDRLERIQWTPGAVPSQDVIDSVLGGQRGLAKARSVGATLLGAISGICIGFGVKGMTLVGSPWGPDTGLAGMIGGGLSLTALAVSMALAIYVALRSHRHPWLMQFASMNLLMIVVLLLS
;
A
#
# COMPACT_ATOMS: atom_id res chain seq x y z
N MET A 1 64.18 12.08 -4.34
CA MET A 1 63.47 11.13 -5.22
C MET A 1 62.09 10.85 -4.65
N THR A 2 61.10 11.67 -4.97
CA THR A 2 59.70 11.55 -4.48
C THR A 2 58.66 11.81 -5.58
N SER A 3 59.10 12.10 -6.82
CA SER A 3 58.23 12.36 -7.97
C SER A 3 57.51 11.12 -8.51
N ARG A 4 58.11 9.93 -8.40
CA ARG A 4 57.50 8.68 -8.92
C ARG A 4 56.16 8.34 -8.29
N SER A 5 55.90 8.72 -7.03
CA SER A 5 54.68 8.31 -6.33
C SER A 5 53.44 9.16 -6.63
N PHE A 6 53.63 10.37 -7.18
CA PHE A 6 52.52 11.25 -7.58
C PHE A 6 52.06 10.93 -9.00
N ASP A 7 52.99 10.68 -9.93
CA ASP A 7 52.65 10.28 -11.29
C ASP A 7 51.92 8.90 -11.29
N ASP A 8 52.38 7.93 -10.49
CA ASP A 8 51.72 6.62 -10.32
C ASP A 8 50.31 6.70 -9.71
N ARG A 9 50.03 7.79 -8.97
CA ARG A 9 48.70 8.05 -8.37
C ARG A 9 47.79 8.81 -9.32
N LEU A 10 48.33 9.69 -10.17
CA LEU A 10 47.57 10.37 -11.21
C LEU A 10 47.16 9.40 -12.33
N GLU A 11 48.01 8.45 -12.70
CA GLU A 11 47.74 7.49 -13.77
C GLU A 11 46.61 6.50 -13.43
N ARG A 12 46.33 6.28 -12.14
CA ARG A 12 45.21 5.45 -11.66
C ARG A 12 43.89 6.20 -11.57
N ILE A 13 43.88 7.53 -11.67
CA ILE A 13 42.67 8.33 -11.83
C ILE A 13 42.38 8.39 -13.33
N GLN A 14 42.12 7.22 -13.93
CA GLN A 14 41.48 7.14 -15.25
C GLN A 14 40.02 7.59 -15.09
N TRP A 15 39.83 8.90 -14.97
CA TRP A 15 38.55 9.52 -15.20
C TRP A 15 38.24 9.43 -16.69
N THR A 16 37.56 8.37 -17.11
CA THR A 16 36.95 8.26 -18.43
C THR A 16 35.72 9.17 -18.48
N PRO A 17 35.74 10.31 -19.20
CA PRO A 17 34.57 11.14 -19.40
C PRO A 17 33.73 10.47 -20.49
N GLY A 18 32.86 9.55 -20.08
CA GLY A 18 32.07 8.75 -21.01
C GLY A 18 31.06 7.81 -20.37
N ALA A 19 31.09 7.64 -19.05
CA ALA A 19 29.98 7.03 -18.33
C ALA A 19 28.80 8.00 -18.37
N VAL A 20 27.98 7.92 -19.43
CA VAL A 20 26.61 8.45 -19.40
C VAL A 20 26.01 7.95 -18.09
N PRO A 21 25.59 8.84 -17.18
CA PRO A 21 25.02 8.41 -15.91
C PRO A 21 23.85 7.48 -16.24
N SER A 22 23.85 6.28 -15.65
CA SER A 22 22.73 5.36 -15.84
C SER A 22 21.44 6.07 -15.45
N GLN A 23 20.33 5.76 -16.13
CA GLN A 23 19.04 6.40 -15.83
C GLN A 23 18.68 6.35 -14.34
N ASP A 24 19.15 5.34 -13.61
CA ASP A 24 19.01 5.23 -12.15
C ASP A 24 19.67 6.37 -11.37
N VAL A 25 20.84 6.86 -11.79
CA VAL A 25 21.54 7.98 -11.14
C VAL A 25 20.82 9.29 -11.43
N ILE A 26 20.37 9.47 -12.68
CA ILE A 26 19.61 10.65 -13.10
C ILE A 26 18.28 10.72 -12.34
N ASP A 27 17.57 9.61 -12.22
CA ASP A 27 16.32 9.50 -11.45
C ASP A 27 16.54 9.66 -9.93
N SER A 28 17.70 9.28 -9.41
CA SER A 28 18.03 9.45 -7.98
C SER A 28 18.23 10.92 -7.60
N VAL A 29 18.76 11.73 -8.52
CA VAL A 29 19.01 13.16 -8.33
C VAL A 29 17.78 13.98 -8.68
N LEU A 30 17.03 13.60 -9.72
CA LEU A 30 15.84 14.33 -10.16
C LEU A 30 14.59 14.05 -9.32
N GLY A 31 14.56 12.99 -8.51
CA GLY A 31 13.56 12.75 -7.45
C GLY A 31 12.09 12.65 -7.87
N GLY A 32 11.74 12.96 -9.12
CA GLY A 32 10.39 13.35 -9.52
C GLY A 32 9.41 12.18 -9.66
N GLN A 33 9.86 11.04 -10.20
CA GLN A 33 8.96 9.91 -10.48
C GLN A 33 8.85 8.89 -9.34
N ARG A 34 9.95 8.56 -8.66
CA ARG A 34 9.93 7.62 -7.52
C ARG A 34 9.20 8.21 -6.30
N GLY A 35 9.31 9.52 -6.06
CA GLY A 35 8.61 10.20 -4.95
C GLY A 35 7.09 10.15 -5.08
N LEU A 36 6.56 10.46 -6.27
CA LEU A 36 5.11 10.42 -6.55
C LEU A 36 4.56 8.99 -6.47
N ALA A 37 5.29 8.01 -7.02
CA ALA A 37 4.90 6.61 -6.95
C ALA A 37 4.89 6.08 -5.51
N LYS A 38 5.89 6.48 -4.69
CA LYS A 38 5.98 6.12 -3.28
C LYS A 38 4.88 6.80 -2.44
N ALA A 39 4.60 8.08 -2.67
CA ALA A 39 3.51 8.78 -1.99
C ALA A 39 2.14 8.18 -2.34
N ARG A 40 1.90 7.86 -3.63
CA ARG A 40 0.67 7.18 -4.08
C ARG A 40 0.54 5.78 -3.48
N SER A 41 1.65 5.06 -3.37
CA SER A 41 1.72 3.75 -2.70
C SER A 41 1.32 3.86 -1.23
N VAL A 42 1.90 4.78 -0.45
CA VAL A 42 1.55 5.00 0.96
C VAL A 42 0.07 5.40 1.11
N GLY A 43 -0.43 6.25 0.22
CA GLY A 43 -1.85 6.64 0.20
C GLY A 43 -2.79 5.45 -0.03
N ALA A 44 -2.45 4.52 -0.92
CA ALA A 44 -3.20 3.26 -1.09
C ALA A 44 -3.28 2.48 0.20
N THR A 45 -2.12 2.26 0.82
CA THR A 45 -2.02 1.40 2.00
C THR A 45 -2.81 2.00 3.16
N LEU A 46 -2.69 3.31 3.37
CA LEU A 46 -3.44 4.01 4.42
C LEU A 46 -4.95 3.98 4.17
N LEU A 47 -5.39 4.28 2.95
CA LEU A 47 -6.81 4.20 2.59
C LEU A 47 -7.34 2.77 2.74
N GLY A 48 -6.54 1.78 2.34
CA GLY A 48 -6.86 0.36 2.49
C GLY A 48 -7.04 0.00 3.96
N ALA A 49 -6.12 0.42 4.81
CA ALA A 49 -6.20 0.20 6.25
C ALA A 49 -7.44 0.85 6.86
N ILE A 50 -7.70 2.13 6.60
CA ILE A 50 -8.87 2.86 7.15
C ILE A 50 -10.18 2.18 6.71
N SER A 51 -10.30 1.89 5.42
CA SER A 51 -11.50 1.23 4.89
C SER A 51 -11.67 -0.18 5.45
N GLY A 52 -10.59 -0.96 5.57
CA GLY A 52 -10.63 -2.28 6.17
C GLY A 52 -11.01 -2.25 7.65
N ILE A 53 -10.53 -1.23 8.39
CA ILE A 53 -10.92 -0.99 9.78
C ILE A 53 -12.42 -0.71 9.90
N CYS A 54 -12.95 0.21 9.10
CA CYS A 54 -14.37 0.54 9.12
C CYS A 54 -15.25 -0.67 8.83
N ILE A 55 -14.89 -1.47 7.81
CA ILE A 55 -15.64 -2.69 7.45
C ILE A 55 -15.52 -3.74 8.57
N GLY A 56 -14.30 -3.98 9.08
CA GLY A 56 -14.05 -4.95 10.14
C GLY A 56 -14.85 -4.62 11.40
N PHE A 57 -14.88 -3.36 11.84
CA PHE A 57 -15.73 -2.92 12.96
C PHE A 57 -17.21 -3.02 12.65
N GLY A 58 -17.64 -2.68 11.42
CA GLY A 58 -19.03 -2.84 11.00
C GLY A 58 -19.50 -4.29 11.17
N VAL A 59 -18.74 -5.24 10.63
CA VAL A 59 -19.05 -6.68 10.70
C VAL A 59 -18.94 -7.21 12.13
N LYS A 60 -17.86 -6.88 12.86
CA LYS A 60 -17.69 -7.31 14.26
C LYS A 60 -18.80 -6.77 15.17
N GLY A 61 -19.24 -5.54 14.92
CA GLY A 61 -20.32 -4.92 15.68
C GLY A 61 -21.67 -5.64 15.53
N MET A 62 -21.85 -6.49 14.51
CA MET A 62 -23.08 -7.28 14.35
C MET A 62 -23.21 -8.41 15.37
N THR A 63 -22.09 -8.92 15.89
CA THR A 63 -22.07 -10.02 16.86
C THR A 63 -21.93 -9.55 18.30
N LEU A 64 -21.59 -8.27 18.50
CA LEU A 64 -21.33 -7.71 19.81
C LEU A 64 -22.63 -7.25 20.49
N VAL A 65 -22.94 -7.85 21.64
CA VAL A 65 -24.09 -7.45 22.47
C VAL A 65 -23.87 -6.02 22.99
N GLY A 66 -24.86 -5.15 22.82
CA GLY A 66 -24.77 -3.72 23.18
C GLY A 66 -24.21 -2.81 22.08
N SER A 67 -23.83 -3.36 20.92
CA SER A 67 -23.50 -2.56 19.74
C SER A 67 -24.74 -1.87 19.16
N PRO A 68 -24.64 -0.65 18.61
CA PRO A 68 -25.77 0.07 18.01
C PRO A 68 -26.44 -0.64 16.83
N TRP A 69 -25.72 -1.57 16.18
CA TRP A 69 -26.23 -2.43 15.10
C TRP A 69 -25.98 -3.92 15.41
N GLY A 70 -25.87 -4.25 16.69
CA GLY A 70 -25.66 -5.62 17.18
C GLY A 70 -26.94 -6.46 17.21
N PRO A 71 -26.90 -7.63 17.87
CA PRO A 71 -28.06 -8.49 18.05
C PRO A 71 -29.20 -7.74 18.74
N ASP A 72 -30.45 -8.08 18.40
CA ASP A 72 -31.67 -7.54 19.02
C ASP A 72 -31.91 -6.03 18.83
N THR A 73 -31.16 -5.37 17.95
CA THR A 73 -31.34 -3.93 17.62
C THR A 73 -32.41 -3.66 16.55
N GLY A 74 -33.08 -4.70 16.04
CA GLY A 74 -34.19 -4.58 15.08
C GLY A 74 -33.78 -3.91 13.75
N LEU A 75 -34.43 -2.80 13.39
CA LEU A 75 -34.19 -2.05 12.15
C LEU A 75 -32.75 -1.51 12.06
N ALA A 76 -32.17 -1.04 13.17
CA ALA A 76 -30.80 -0.52 13.18
C ALA A 76 -29.78 -1.62 12.85
N GLY A 77 -29.97 -2.83 13.40
CA GLY A 77 -29.16 -4.01 13.08
C GLY A 77 -29.31 -4.46 11.63
N MET A 78 -30.52 -4.42 11.07
CA MET A 78 -30.72 -4.75 9.65
C MET A 78 -30.00 -3.78 8.72
N ILE A 79 -30.09 -2.46 8.99
CA ILE A 79 -29.44 -1.45 8.16
C ILE A 79 -27.92 -1.50 8.34
N GLY A 80 -27.43 -1.45 9.58
CA GLY A 80 -25.99 -1.44 9.90
C GLY A 80 -25.31 -2.75 9.50
N GLY A 81 -25.95 -3.89 9.78
CA GLY A 81 -25.47 -5.20 9.37
C GLY A 81 -25.51 -5.39 7.86
N GLY A 82 -26.60 -4.97 7.19
CA GLY A 82 -26.69 -5.01 5.73
C GLY A 82 -25.61 -4.16 5.04
N LEU A 83 -25.39 -2.93 5.51
CA LEU A 83 -24.32 -2.06 5.02
C LEU A 83 -22.93 -2.68 5.26
N SER A 84 -22.70 -3.30 6.41
CA SER A 84 -21.42 -3.95 6.72
C SER A 84 -21.15 -5.16 5.83
N LEU A 85 -22.16 -6.01 5.61
CA LEU A 85 -22.05 -7.19 4.75
C LEU A 85 -21.87 -6.81 3.28
N THR A 86 -22.60 -5.80 2.79
CA THR A 86 -22.44 -5.29 1.43
C THR A 86 -21.05 -4.68 1.23
N ALA A 87 -20.54 -3.91 2.20
CA ALA A 87 -19.19 -3.37 2.15
C ALA A 87 -18.12 -4.47 2.16
N LEU A 88 -18.30 -5.53 2.96
CA LEU A 88 -17.42 -6.70 2.96
C LEU A 88 -17.42 -7.41 1.60
N ALA A 89 -18.61 -7.65 1.02
CA ALA A 89 -18.75 -8.29 -0.28
C ALA A 89 -18.07 -7.49 -1.39
N VAL A 90 -18.25 -6.16 -1.39
CA VAL A 90 -17.58 -5.24 -2.33
C VAL A 90 -16.06 -5.28 -2.15
N SER A 91 -15.56 -5.26 -0.91
CA SER A 91 -14.12 -5.36 -0.65
C SER A 91 -13.53 -6.67 -1.20
N MET A 92 -14.23 -7.79 -0.98
CA MET A 92 -13.79 -9.09 -1.47
C MET A 92 -13.83 -9.17 -2.99
N ALA A 93 -14.87 -8.65 -3.63
CA ALA A 93 -14.96 -8.56 -5.08
C ALA A 93 -13.84 -7.69 -5.68
N LEU A 94 -13.53 -6.56 -5.05
CA LEU A 94 -12.44 -5.69 -5.45
C LEU A 94 -11.09 -6.39 -5.35
N ALA A 95 -10.84 -7.13 -4.25
CA ALA A 95 -9.62 -7.88 -4.09
C ALA A 95 -9.44 -8.97 -5.15
N ILE A 96 -10.51 -9.72 -5.46
CA ILE A 96 -10.50 -10.72 -6.55
C ILE A 96 -10.21 -10.05 -7.88
N TYR A 97 -10.90 -8.95 -8.19
CA TYR A 97 -10.71 -8.20 -9.43
C TYR A 97 -9.26 -7.73 -9.59
N VAL A 98 -8.67 -7.21 -8.51
CA VAL A 98 -7.27 -6.76 -8.50
C VAL A 98 -6.29 -7.92 -8.62
N ALA A 99 -6.56 -9.05 -7.95
CA ALA A 99 -5.74 -10.24 -8.05
C ALA A 99 -5.69 -10.77 -9.50
N LEU A 100 -6.83 -10.77 -10.20
CA LEU A 100 -6.92 -11.20 -11.61
C LEU A 100 -6.29 -10.19 -12.59
N ARG A 101 -6.18 -8.92 -12.22
CA ARG A 101 -5.74 -7.83 -13.11
C ARG A 101 -4.45 -7.13 -12.66
N SER A 102 -3.66 -7.80 -11.80
CA SER A 102 -2.56 -7.20 -11.01
C SER A 102 -1.50 -6.48 -11.83
N HIS A 103 -1.27 -6.91 -13.09
CA HIS A 103 -0.25 -6.35 -13.97
C HIS A 103 -0.44 -4.87 -14.34
N ARG A 104 -1.65 -4.30 -14.20
CA ARG A 104 -1.90 -2.92 -14.65
C ARG A 104 -1.82 -1.84 -13.59
N HIS A 105 -1.98 -2.15 -12.29
CA HIS A 105 -2.04 -1.12 -11.25
C HIS A 105 -1.52 -1.61 -9.88
N PRO A 106 -0.20 -1.45 -9.58
CA PRO A 106 0.39 -1.91 -8.31
C PRO A 106 -0.18 -1.20 -7.07
N TRP A 107 -0.68 0.02 -7.22
CA TRP A 107 -1.34 0.80 -6.17
C TRP A 107 -2.64 0.13 -5.67
N LEU A 108 -3.46 -0.42 -6.56
CA LEU A 108 -4.72 -1.09 -6.19
C LEU A 108 -4.46 -2.37 -5.39
N MET A 109 -3.36 -3.07 -5.69
CA MET A 109 -2.97 -4.29 -4.99
C MET A 109 -2.61 -4.00 -3.54
N GLN A 110 -1.87 -2.91 -3.28
CA GLN A 110 -1.55 -2.50 -1.91
C GLN A 110 -2.80 -2.10 -1.11
N PHE A 111 -3.72 -1.36 -1.73
CA PHE A 111 -4.99 -1.01 -1.09
C PHE A 111 -5.80 -2.26 -0.72
N ALA A 112 -6.04 -3.15 -1.69
CA ALA A 112 -6.90 -4.32 -1.49
C ALA A 112 -6.31 -5.30 -0.46
N SER A 113 -5.00 -5.55 -0.53
CA SER A 113 -4.31 -6.41 0.44
C SER A 113 -4.38 -5.84 1.84
N MET A 114 -4.12 -4.53 2.01
CA MET A 114 -4.16 -3.90 3.33
C MET A 114 -5.59 -3.86 3.89
N ASN A 115 -6.59 -3.59 3.04
CA ASN A 115 -7.99 -3.61 3.44
C ASN A 115 -8.41 -4.98 3.98
N LEU A 116 -8.17 -6.05 3.21
CA LEU A 116 -8.49 -7.41 3.64
C LEU A 116 -7.73 -7.82 4.89
N LEU A 117 -6.44 -7.49 4.99
CA LEU A 117 -5.64 -7.76 6.17
C LEU A 117 -6.28 -7.14 7.41
N MET A 118 -6.67 -5.86 7.35
CA MET A 118 -7.28 -5.19 8.49
C MET A 118 -8.66 -5.74 8.86
N ILE A 119 -9.48 -6.12 7.87
CA ILE A 119 -10.76 -6.80 8.12
C ILE A 119 -10.51 -8.11 8.88
N VAL A 120 -9.63 -8.96 8.37
CA VAL A 120 -9.34 -10.27 8.98
C VAL A 120 -8.78 -10.12 10.39
N VAL A 121 -7.82 -9.21 10.59
CA VAL A 121 -7.24 -8.93 11.92
C VAL A 121 -8.33 -8.52 12.92
N LEU A 122 -9.24 -7.63 12.54
CA LEU A 122 -10.31 -7.18 13.43
C LEU A 122 -11.33 -8.28 13.73
N LEU A 123 -11.65 -9.12 12.75
CA LEU A 123 -12.55 -10.25 12.94
C LEU A 123 -11.97 -11.38 13.81
N LEU A 124 -10.63 -11.52 13.82
CA LEU A 124 -9.93 -12.49 14.66
C LEU A 124 -9.56 -11.97 16.06
N SER A 125 -9.55 -10.65 16.24
CA SER A 125 -9.39 -10.00 17.56
C SER A 125 -10.64 -10.09 18.40
#